data_AF-A0A821ICZ2-F1
#
_entry.id   AF-A0A821ICZ2-F1
#
_cell.length_a   1.000
_cell.length_b   1.000
_cell.length_c   1.000
_cell.angle_alpha   90.00
_cell.angle_beta   90.00
_cell.angle_gamma   90.00
#
_symmetry.space_group_name_H-M   'P 1'
#
loop_
_entity.id
_entity.type
_entity.pdbx_description
1 polymer ?
#
loop_
_entity_poly.entity_id
_entity_poly.type
_entity_poly.pdbx_seq_one_letter_code
_entity_poly.pdbx_strand_id
1 'polypeptide(L)' 'LSIDCSAIPLRGCSINIHPNARWKQNGLTVAGGNGRGNGINQLSYPSGLYVDDDQTVYVADSPNHRIVE' A
#
# COMPACT_ATOMS: atom_id res chain seq x y z
N LEU A 1 -0.28 8.40 -5.05
CA LEU A 1 -0.67 7.07 -4.57
C LEU A 1 0.15 6.75 -3.33
N SER A 2 -0.48 6.49 -2.18
CA SER A 2 0.22 6.07 -0.95
C SER A 2 -0.46 4.84 -0.36
N ILE A 3 0.32 3.90 0.15
CA ILE A 3 -0.14 2.84 1.06
C ILE A 3 0.14 3.29 2.48
N ASP A 4 -0.73 2.91 3.43
CA ASP A 4 -0.49 3.13 4.85
C ASP A 4 0.73 2.32 5.36
N CYS A 5 1.81 3.03 5.64
CA CYS A 5 3.07 2.48 6.11
C CYS A 5 3.02 1.99 7.55
N SER A 6 2.01 2.36 8.33
CA SER A 6 1.85 1.87 9.70
C SER A 6 1.41 0.40 9.76
N ALA A 7 1.02 -0.19 8.62
CA ALA A 7 0.77 -1.61 8.47
C ALA A 7 2.06 -2.46 8.24
N ILE A 8 3.23 -1.82 8.07
CA ILE A 8 4.53 -2.45 7.82
C ILE A 8 5.46 -2.16 9.01
N PRO A 9 6.05 -3.15 9.70
CA PRO A 9 6.82 -2.92 10.92
C PRO A 9 8.25 -2.40 10.71
N LEU A 10 8.74 -2.27 9.48
CA LEU A 10 10.06 -1.71 9.20
C LEU A 10 9.94 -0.21 8.98
N ARG A 11 10.64 0.56 9.82
CA ARG A 11 10.68 2.03 9.79
C ARG A 11 11.07 2.52 8.39
N GLY A 12 10.10 3.06 7.68
CA GLY A 12 10.26 3.66 6.36
C GLY A 12 9.63 2.81 5.26
N CYS A 13 8.42 3.19 4.81
CA CYS A 13 7.97 2.80 3.48
C CYS A 13 8.96 3.36 2.46
N SER A 14 9.71 2.47 1.86
CA SER A 14 10.45 2.77 0.64
C SER A 14 9.90 1.84 -0.42
N ILE A 15 8.86 2.27 -1.14
CA ILE A 15 8.55 1.65 -2.42
C ILE A 15 9.67 2.09 -3.36
N ASN A 16 10.45 1.15 -3.89
CA ASN A 16 11.45 1.46 -4.91
C ASN A 16 10.72 1.85 -6.20
N ILE A 17 10.41 3.13 -6.36
CA ILE A 17 10.01 3.66 -7.66
C ILE A 17 11.26 4.08 -8.43
N HIS A 18 11.17 3.94 -9.75
CA HIS A 18 12.19 4.27 -10.75
C HIS A 18 13.04 5.49 -10.33
N PRO A 19 14.35 5.54 -10.63
CA PRO A 19 15.27 6.58 -10.14
C PRO A 19 14.87 8.04 -10.45
N ASN A 20 13.89 8.26 -11.33
CA ASN A 20 13.36 9.58 -11.70
C ASN A 20 11.94 9.85 -11.16
N ALA A 21 11.36 8.93 -10.40
CA ALA A 21 10.04 9.10 -9.84
C ALA A 21 10.08 10.05 -8.64
N ARG A 22 9.21 11.07 -8.65
CA ARG A 22 9.08 12.04 -7.56
C ARG A 22 7.83 11.75 -6.74
N TRP A 23 8.00 11.55 -5.44
CA TRP A 23 6.90 11.51 -4.48
C TRP A 23 6.22 12.88 -4.41
N LYS A 24 4.90 12.95 -4.57
CA LYS A 24 4.13 14.14 -4.17
C LYS A 24 3.88 14.05 -2.67
N GLN A 25 4.11 15.16 -1.97
CA GLN A 25 3.98 15.25 -0.52
C GLN A 25 2.53 15.03 -0.01
N ASN A 26 1.54 15.16 -0.89
CA ASN A 26 0.12 14.94 -0.63
C ASN A 26 -0.42 13.79 -1.49
N GLY A 27 -0.12 12.56 -1.10
CA GLY A 27 -0.71 11.37 -1.71
C GLY A 27 -2.11 11.09 -1.15
N LEU A 28 -3.05 10.70 -2.01
CA LEU A 28 -4.28 10.04 -1.56
C LEU A 28 -3.91 8.62 -1.10
N THR A 29 -4.31 8.27 0.13
CA THR A 29 -4.30 6.88 0.58
C THR A 29 -5.44 6.16 -0.10
N VAL A 30 -5.13 5.11 -0.86
CA VAL A 30 -6.13 4.31 -1.58
C VAL A 30 -6.38 2.95 -0.93
N ALA A 31 -5.44 2.48 -0.09
CA ALA A 31 -5.53 1.19 0.58
C ALA A 31 -4.98 1.28 2.01
N GLY A 32 -5.67 0.66 2.96
CA GLY A 32 -5.37 0.74 4.39
C GLY A 32 -5.84 2.06 5.03
N GLY A 33 -5.03 2.63 5.91
CA GLY A 33 -5.27 3.95 6.52
C GLY A 33 -5.63 3.91 8.01
N ASN A 34 -5.80 2.72 8.58
CA ASN A 34 -6.08 2.52 10.02
C ASN A 34 -5.10 1.54 10.67
N GLY A 35 -3.87 1.50 10.17
CA GLY A 35 -2.80 0.65 10.68
C GLY A 35 -3.00 -0.84 10.44
N ARG A 36 -2.19 -1.62 11.14
CA ARG A 36 -2.15 -3.08 10.96
C ARG A 36 -3.44 -3.74 11.43
N GLY A 37 -4.04 -4.59 10.61
CA GLY A 37 -5.18 -5.41 11.02
C GLY A 37 -5.89 -6.08 9.86
N ASN A 38 -7.08 -6.61 10.15
CA ASN A 38 -7.87 -7.43 9.22
C ASN A 38 -9.18 -6.73 8.81
N GLY A 39 -9.40 -5.50 9.27
CA GLY A 39 -10.53 -4.69 8.89
C GLY A 39 -10.52 -4.29 7.41
N ILE A 40 -11.65 -3.77 6.93
CA ILE A 40 -11.83 -3.34 5.54
C ILE A 40 -10.86 -2.21 5.14
N ASN A 41 -10.51 -1.33 6.09
CA ASN A 41 -9.58 -0.21 5.89
C ASN A 41 -8.24 -0.43 6.63
N GLN A 42 -7.85 -1.70 6.80
CA GLN A 42 -6.59 -2.09 7.42
C GLN A 42 -5.85 -3.08 6.52
N LEU A 43 -4.54 -3.13 6.64
CA LEU A 43 -3.68 -4.09 5.95
C LEU A 43 -2.83 -4.83 6.98
N SER A 44 -2.32 -5.99 6.64
CA SER A 44 -1.40 -6.76 7.47
C SER A 44 -0.22 -7.14 6.59
N TYR A 45 0.98 -6.61 6.82
CA TYR A 45 2.19 -6.95 6.04
C TYR A 45 1.97 -7.09 4.52
N PRO A 46 1.46 -6.04 3.84
CA PRO A 46 1.28 -6.10 2.40
C PRO A 46 2.64 -6.35 1.72
N SER A 47 2.69 -7.32 0.79
CA SER A 47 3.95 -7.79 0.20
C SER A 47 4.15 -7.38 -1.27
N GLY A 48 3.11 -6.87 -1.92
CA GLY A 48 3.15 -6.46 -3.32
C GLY A 48 2.11 -5.40 -3.65
N LEU A 49 2.42 -4.58 -4.66
CA LEU A 49 1.51 -3.59 -5.25
C LEU A 49 1.59 -3.68 -6.78
N TYR A 50 0.44 -3.62 -7.42
CA TYR A 50 0.28 -3.55 -8.87
C TYR A 50 -0.72 -2.44 -9.23
N VAL A 51 -0.50 -1.77 -10.36
CA VAL A 51 -1.42 -0.76 -10.90
C VAL A 51 -1.75 -1.18 -12.32
N ASP A 52 -3.03 -1.30 -12.66
CA ASP A 52 -3.46 -1.62 -14.03
C ASP A 52 -3.58 -0.38 -14.91
N ASP A 53 -3.94 -0.58 -16.18
CA ASP A 53 -4.08 0.49 -17.16
C ASP A 53 -5.25 1.45 -16.84
N ASP A 54 -6.23 0.99 -16.04
CA ASP A 54 -7.37 1.77 -15.57
C ASP A 54 -7.05 2.57 -14.28
N GLN A 55 -5.80 2.50 -13.80
CA GLN A 55 -5.30 3.12 -12.57
C GLN A 55 -5.89 2.52 -11.28
N THR A 56 -6.41 1.30 -11.34
CA THR A 56 -6.82 0.50 -10.18
C THR A 56 -5.58 -0.04 -9.46
N VAL A 57 -5.61 -0.08 -8.13
CA VAL A 57 -4.42 -0.37 -7.32
C VAL A 57 -4.62 -1.62 -6.50
N TYR A 58 -3.95 -2.69 -6.92
CA TYR A 58 -4.03 -3.97 -6.27
C TYR A 58 -2.93 -4.12 -5.22
N VAL A 59 -3.32 -4.44 -3.99
CA VAL A 59 -2.40 -4.68 -2.87
C VAL A 59 -2.55 -6.12 -2.37
N ALA A 60 -1.43 -6.85 -2.31
CA ALA A 60 -1.40 -8.19 -1.76
C ALA A 60 -1.29 -8.16 -0.23
N ASP A 61 -2.42 -8.29 0.46
CA ASP A 61 -2.54 -8.29 1.93
C ASP A 61 -2.29 -9.71 2.48
N SER A 62 -1.03 -10.16 2.40
CA SER A 62 -0.65 -11.58 2.44
C SER A 62 -1.07 -12.37 3.68
N PRO A 63 -0.91 -11.89 4.93
CA PRO A 63 -1.38 -12.57 6.14
C PRO A 63 -2.91 -12.62 6.24
N ASN A 64 -3.61 -11.71 5.56
CA ASN A 64 -5.07 -11.74 5.46
C ASN A 64 -5.55 -12.58 4.26
N HIS A 65 -4.62 -13.18 3.51
CA HIS A 65 -4.89 -14.04 2.37
C HIS A 65 -5.84 -13.42 1.34
N ARG A 66 -5.71 -12.12 1.08
CA ARG A 66 -6.59 -11.38 0.17
C ARG A 66 -5.82 -10.40 -0.73
N ILE A 67 -6.47 -10.00 -1.82
CA ILE A 67 -6.08 -8.85 -2.63
C ILE A 67 -7.06 -7.71 -2.33
N VAL A 68 -6.55 -6.50 -2.16
CA VAL A 68 -7.32 -5.27 -1.98
C VAL A 68 -7.20 -4.44 -3.26
N GLU A 69 -8.30 -3.81 -3.71
CA GLU A 69 -8.34 -2.87 -4.86
C GLU A 69 -8.34 -1.40 -4.43
#